data_AF-A0A4R7FR69-F1
#
_entry.id   AF-A0A4R7FR69-F1
#
_cell.length_a   1.000
_cell.length_b   1.000
_cell.length_c   1.000
_cell.angle_alpha   90.00
_cell.angle_beta   90.00
_cell.angle_gamma   90.00
#
_symmetry.space_group_name_H-M   'P 1'
#
loop_
_entity.id
_entity.type
_entity.pdbx_description
1 polymer ?
#
loop_
_entity_poly.entity_id
_entity_poly.type
_entity_poly.pdbx_seq_one_letter_code
_entity_poly.pdbx_strand_id
1 'polypeptide(L)'
;MESERTMHIGEVADRTGLSHRTLRHYDEVGLVVPSGRTGGGFRLYTETDLQRLLLVRRMKPLGYTLEQMRELLDTVRDLQEDDDPEARARVAALEADVAARRLQLVRQVEMADEFAALLRGL
;
A
#
# COMPACT_ATOMS: atom_id res chain seq x y z
N MET A 1 -18.19 4.91 -25.10
CA MET A 1 -17.15 4.38 -24.20
C MET A 1 -16.88 5.47 -23.18
N GLU A 2 -17.28 5.27 -21.93
CA GLU A 2 -16.96 6.20 -20.85
C GLU A 2 -15.44 6.39 -20.82
N SER A 3 -14.96 7.62 -21.01
CA SER A 3 -13.56 7.92 -20.72
C SER A 3 -13.39 7.74 -19.22
N GLU A 4 -12.72 6.67 -18.83
CA GLU A 4 -12.34 6.44 -17.44
C GLU A 4 -11.61 7.69 -16.94
N ARG A 5 -12.07 8.25 -15.82
CA ARG A 5 -11.49 9.48 -15.29
C ARG A 5 -10.03 9.21 -14.94
N THR A 6 -9.12 9.96 -15.56
CA THR A 6 -7.69 9.89 -15.28
C THR A 6 -7.21 11.13 -14.54
N MET A 7 -6.20 10.94 -13.70
CA MET A 7 -5.63 11.94 -12.81
C MET A 7 -4.14 12.11 -13.09
N HIS A 8 -3.65 13.34 -13.01
CA HIS A 8 -2.21 13.60 -13.04
C HIS A 8 -1.56 13.29 -11.69
N ILE A 9 -0.24 13.10 -11.70
CA ILE A 9 0.55 12.80 -10.49
C ILE A 9 0.35 13.83 -9.35
N GLY A 10 0.08 15.10 -9.68
CA GLY A 10 -0.21 16.13 -8.69
C GLY A 10 -1.49 15.86 -7.91
N GLU A 11 -2.60 15.63 -8.62
CA GLU A 11 -3.87 15.27 -8.01
C GLU A 11 -3.77 13.97 -7.20
N VAL A 12 -3.05 12.97 -7.71
CA VAL A 12 -2.80 11.73 -6.98
C VAL A 12 -1.99 11.98 -5.71
N ALA A 13 -0.99 12.86 -5.75
CA ALA A 13 -0.22 13.20 -4.56
C ALA A 13 -1.07 13.88 -3.49
N ASP A 14 -1.96 14.80 -3.89
CA ASP A 14 -2.88 15.48 -2.99
C ASP A 14 -3.87 14.48 -2.36
N ARG A 15 -4.45 13.57 -3.17
CA ARG A 15 -5.41 12.57 -2.70
C ARG A 15 -4.77 11.47 -1.84
N THR A 16 -3.52 11.08 -2.13
CA THR A 16 -2.83 10.00 -1.40
C THR A 16 -1.95 10.50 -0.26
N GLY A 17 -1.58 11.78 -0.22
CA GLY A 17 -0.53 12.31 0.65
C GLY A 17 0.87 11.75 0.36
N LEU A 18 1.06 11.02 -0.74
CA LEU A 18 2.37 10.51 -1.15
C LEU A 18 3.12 11.59 -1.93
N SER A 19 4.42 11.72 -1.67
CA SER A 19 5.25 12.64 -2.45
C SER A 19 5.33 12.22 -3.93
N HIS A 20 5.53 13.18 -4.84
CA HIS A 20 5.81 12.89 -6.25
C HIS A 20 6.99 11.92 -6.43
N ARG A 21 8.00 12.00 -5.55
CA ARG A 21 9.15 11.08 -5.55
C ARG A 21 8.71 9.66 -5.24
N THR A 22 7.86 9.47 -4.24
CA THR A 22 7.33 8.16 -3.86
C THR A 22 6.47 7.56 -4.99
N LEU A 23 5.59 8.37 -5.60
CA LEU A 23 4.75 7.94 -6.72
C LEU A 23 5.59 7.52 -7.93
N ARG A 24 6.64 8.28 -8.27
CA ARG A 24 7.58 7.91 -9.34
C ARG A 24 8.34 6.63 -9.01
N HIS A 25 8.82 6.50 -7.78
CA HIS A 25 9.52 5.30 -7.34
C HIS A 25 8.64 4.05 -7.44
N TYR A 26 7.36 4.14 -7.05
CA TYR A 26 6.44 3.00 -7.17
C TYR A 26 6.14 2.60 -8.62
N ASP A 27 6.09 3.55 -9.55
CA ASP A 27 6.05 3.25 -10.98
C ASP A 27 7.36 2.59 -11.45
N GLU A 28 8.51 3.18 -11.11
CA GLU A 28 9.83 2.69 -11.52
C GLU A 28 10.13 1.26 -11.04
N VAL A 29 9.72 0.90 -9.82
CA VAL A 29 9.90 -0.45 -9.26
C VAL A 29 8.74 -1.40 -9.60
N GLY A 30 7.80 -0.96 -10.44
CA GLY A 30 6.66 -1.74 -10.91
C GLY A 30 5.65 -2.10 -9.82
N LEU A 31 5.64 -1.40 -8.68
CA LEU A 31 4.70 -1.68 -7.59
C LEU A 31 3.30 -1.17 -7.92
N VAL A 32 3.21 0.08 -8.40
CA VAL A 32 1.98 0.64 -8.95
C VAL A 32 2.33 1.42 -10.21
N VAL A 33 2.00 0.84 -11.36
CA VAL A 33 2.23 1.42 -12.68
C VAL A 33 1.00 2.24 -13.07
N PRO A 34 1.15 3.49 -13.53
CA PRO A 34 0.03 4.29 -14.01
C PRO A 34 -0.63 3.62 -15.21
N SER A 35 -1.96 3.59 -15.21
CA SER A 35 -2.78 3.00 -16.28
C SER A 35 -2.59 3.68 -17.64
N GLY A 36 -2.08 4.92 -17.67
CA GLY A 36 -1.83 5.61 -18.93
C GLY A 36 -0.74 6.67 -18.88
N ARG A 37 -0.46 7.22 -20.06
CA ARG A 37 0.37 8.42 -20.23
C ARG A 37 -0.28 9.34 -21.25
N THR A 38 -0.14 10.65 -21.03
CA THR A 38 -0.49 11.66 -22.04
C THR A 38 0.42 11.53 -23.28
N GLY A 39 0.04 12.16 -24.39
CA GLY A 39 0.90 12.27 -25.58
C GLY A 39 2.26 12.93 -25.32
N GLY A 40 2.38 13.74 -24.25
CA GLY A 40 3.65 14.33 -23.80
C GLY A 40 4.44 13.48 -22.79
N GLY A 41 4.00 12.25 -22.50
CA GLY A 41 4.68 11.31 -21.61
C GLY A 41 4.37 11.44 -20.11
N PHE A 42 3.53 12.41 -19.71
CA PHE A 42 3.09 12.55 -18.31
C PHE A 42 2.21 11.39 -17.87
N ARG A 43 2.40 10.91 -16.63
CA ARG A 43 1.66 9.80 -16.01
C ARG A 43 0.19 10.17 -15.79
N LEU A 44 -0.69 9.24 -16.13
CA LEU A 44 -2.13 9.30 -15.91
C LEU A 44 -2.55 8.09 -15.07
N TYR A 45 -3.22 8.36 -13.96
CA TYR A 45 -3.67 7.35 -13.01
C TYR A 45 -5.18 7.24 -13.04
N THR A 46 -5.71 6.03 -13.06
CA THR A 46 -7.15 5.78 -12.89
C THR A 46 -7.53 5.79 -11.41
N GLU A 47 -8.82 5.73 -11.11
CA GLU A 47 -9.29 5.52 -9.74
C GLU A 47 -8.79 4.18 -9.17
N THR A 48 -8.68 3.15 -10.01
CA THR A 48 -8.11 1.84 -9.63
C THR A 48 -6.65 1.97 -9.19
N ASP A 49 -5.82 2.71 -9.94
CA ASP A 49 -4.43 2.97 -9.53
C ASP A 49 -4.35 3.69 -8.19
N LEU A 50 -5.25 4.66 -7.97
CA LEU A 50 -5.32 5.39 -6.71
C LEU A 50 -5.64 4.47 -5.53
N GLN A 51 -6.59 3.55 -5.68
CA GLN A 51 -6.92 2.59 -4.63
C GLN A 51 -5.73 1.68 -4.30
N ARG A 52 -4.98 1.22 -5.32
CA ARG A 52 -3.74 0.46 -5.14
C ARG A 52 -2.69 1.28 -4.37
N LEU A 53 -2.49 2.55 -4.71
CA LEU A 53 -1.57 3.44 -4.00
C LEU A 53 -1.95 3.68 -2.54
N LEU A 54 -3.25 3.87 -2.27
CA LEU A 54 -3.76 4.02 -0.90
C LEU A 54 -3.55 2.75 -0.07
N LEU A 55 -3.67 1.57 -0.69
CA LEU A 55 -3.43 0.30 -0.03
C LEU A 55 -1.93 0.13 0.30
N VAL A 56 -1.03 0.38 -0.65
CA VAL A 56 0.44 0.39 -0.41
C VAL A 56 0.82 1.35 0.72
N ARG A 57 0.22 2.55 0.74
CA ARG A 57 0.47 3.55 1.79
C ARG A 57 0.18 2.99 3.19
N ARG A 58 -0.88 2.18 3.35
CA ARG A 58 -1.28 1.59 4.64
C ARG A 58 -0.33 0.47 5.10
N MET A 59 0.31 -0.23 4.16
CA MET A 59 1.24 -1.32 4.48
C MET A 59 2.60 -0.82 4.99
N LYS A 60 3.07 0.32 4.47
CA LYS A 60 4.40 0.85 4.80
C LYS A 60 4.67 1.00 6.32
N PRO A 61 3.79 1.61 7.14
CA PRO A 61 4.03 1.70 8.59
C PRO A 61 3.96 0.36 9.32
N LEU A 62 3.39 -0.68 8.71
CA LEU A 62 3.31 -2.03 9.26
C LEU A 62 4.55 -2.88 8.94
N GLY A 63 5.57 -2.30 8.29
CA GLY A 63 6.84 -2.97 8.04
C GLY A 63 6.84 -3.96 6.87
N TYR A 64 5.85 -3.91 5.99
CA TYR A 64 5.85 -4.74 4.78
C TYR A 64 7.02 -4.39 3.84
N THR A 65 7.60 -5.41 3.21
CA THR A 65 8.58 -5.24 2.14
C THR A 65 7.87 -4.93 0.81
N LEU A 66 8.61 -4.43 -0.18
CA LEU A 66 8.05 -4.20 -1.53
C LEU A 66 7.49 -5.48 -2.16
N GLU A 67 8.12 -6.62 -1.92
CA GLU A 67 7.67 -7.93 -2.42
C GLU A 67 6.33 -8.32 -1.80
N GLN A 68 6.21 -8.25 -0.47
CA GLN A 68 4.96 -8.54 0.22
C GLN A 68 3.84 -7.56 -0.18
N MET A 69 4.18 -6.30 -0.45
CA MET A 69 3.21 -5.33 -0.97
C MET A 69 2.67 -5.77 -2.34
N ARG A 70 3.52 -6.30 -3.23
CA ARG A 70 3.08 -6.81 -4.55
C ARG A 70 2.13 -8.00 -4.38
N GLU A 71 2.53 -8.99 -3.59
CA GLU A 71 1.72 -10.19 -3.34
C GLU A 71 0.34 -9.85 -2.78
N LEU A 72 0.26 -8.88 -1.87
CA LEU A 72 -1.00 -8.42 -1.29
C LEU A 72 -1.85 -7.69 -2.34
N LEU A 73 -1.26 -6.83 -3.17
CA LEU A 73 -1.98 -6.16 -4.26
C LEU A 73 -2.50 -7.14 -5.30
N ASP A 74 -1.76 -8.20 -5.59
CA ASP A 74 -2.17 -9.25 -6.51
C ASP A 74 -3.33 -10.06 -5.93
N THR A 75 -3.21 -10.48 -4.66
CA THR A 75 -4.29 -11.17 -3.93
C THR A 75 -5.58 -10.36 -3.92
N VAL A 76 -5.49 -9.05 -3.66
CA VAL A 76 -6.67 -8.16 -3.66
C VAL A 76 -7.30 -8.04 -5.04
N ARG A 77 -6.51 -8.00 -6.11
CA ARG A 77 -7.05 -7.98 -7.48
C ARG A 77 -7.80 -9.28 -7.77
N ASP A 78 -7.19 -10.43 -7.50
CA ASP A 78 -7.78 -11.74 -7.82
C ASP A 78 -9.14 -11.93 -7.11
N LEU A 79 -9.28 -11.45 -5.88
CA LEU A 79 -10.56 -11.48 -5.12
C LEU A 79 -11.67 -10.64 -5.74
N GLN A 80 -11.32 -9.57 -6.47
CA GLN A 80 -12.31 -8.73 -7.13
C GLN A 80 -12.82 -9.37 -8.43
N GLU A 81 -12.07 -10.30 -8.99
CA GLU A 81 -12.34 -10.91 -10.30
C GLU A 81 -13.09 -12.26 -10.15
N ASP A 82 -12.80 -13.06 -9.12
CA ASP A 82 -13.43 -14.38 -8.92
C ASP A 82 -13.72 -14.73 -7.44
N ASP A 83 -14.81 -15.47 -7.17
CA ASP A 83 -15.10 -16.07 -5.86
C ASP A 83 -14.34 -17.41 -5.67
N ASP A 84 -13.02 -17.32 -5.75
CA ASP A 84 -12.10 -18.45 -5.70
C ASP A 84 -11.77 -18.87 -4.25
N PRO A 85 -11.95 -20.15 -3.87
CA PRO A 85 -11.52 -20.68 -2.57
C PRO A 85 -10.04 -20.43 -2.25
N GLU A 86 -9.15 -20.44 -3.25
CA GLU A 86 -7.74 -20.14 -3.01
C GLU A 86 -7.54 -18.66 -2.66
N ALA A 87 -8.26 -17.75 -3.34
CA ALA A 87 -8.26 -16.34 -3.00
C ALA A 87 -8.74 -16.11 -1.55
N ARG A 88 -9.78 -16.81 -1.09
CA ARG A 88 -10.22 -16.76 0.31
C ARG A 88 -9.15 -17.27 1.28
N ALA A 89 -8.41 -18.33 0.93
CA ALA A 89 -7.29 -18.80 1.74
C ALA A 89 -6.14 -17.78 1.82
N ARG A 90 -5.84 -17.09 0.70
CA ARG A 90 -4.87 -15.97 0.67
C ARG A 90 -5.31 -14.81 1.57
N VAL A 91 -6.60 -14.46 1.61
CA VAL A 91 -7.14 -13.46 2.55
C VAL A 91 -6.89 -13.86 4.00
N ALA A 92 -7.23 -15.10 4.37
CA ALA A 92 -7.03 -15.57 5.74
C ALA A 92 -5.55 -15.52 6.15
N ALA A 93 -4.63 -15.83 5.23
CA ALA A 93 -3.20 -15.70 5.46
C ALA A 93 -2.77 -14.24 5.67
N LEU A 94 -3.30 -13.31 4.88
CA LEU A 94 -3.05 -11.87 5.05
C LEU A 94 -3.59 -11.34 6.39
N GLU A 95 -4.77 -11.76 6.80
CA GLU A 95 -5.34 -11.38 8.09
C GLU A 95 -4.47 -11.87 9.27
N ALA A 96 -4.00 -13.11 9.20
CA ALA A 96 -3.09 -13.67 10.19
C ALA A 96 -1.75 -12.90 10.23
N ASP A 97 -1.23 -12.53 9.07
CA ASP A 97 0.01 -11.76 8.92
C ASP A 97 -0.11 -10.34 9.51
N VAL A 98 -1.23 -9.66 9.25
CA VAL A 98 -1.56 -8.36 9.85
C VAL A 98 -1.70 -8.48 11.36
N ALA A 99 -2.35 -9.53 11.86
CA ALA A 99 -2.51 -9.77 13.29
C ALA A 99 -1.15 -9.99 13.98
N ALA A 100 -0.24 -10.75 13.35
CA ALA A 100 1.11 -10.98 13.86
C ALA A 100 1.92 -9.68 13.93
N ARG A 101 1.88 -8.85 12.89
CA ARG A 101 2.53 -7.53 12.87
C ARG A 101 1.97 -6.58 13.92
N ARG A 102 0.65 -6.57 14.12
CA ARG A 102 0.02 -5.80 15.19
C ARG A 102 0.58 -6.18 16.55
N LEU A 103 0.68 -7.47 16.85
CA LEU A 103 1.26 -7.94 18.13
C LEU A 103 2.73 -7.52 18.28
N GLN A 104 3.51 -7.55 17.20
CA GLN A 104 4.88 -7.05 17.22
C GLN A 104 4.95 -5.55 17.53
N LEU A 105 4.10 -4.74 16.90
CA LEU A 105 4.03 -3.29 17.14
C LEU A 105 3.63 -2.97 18.58
N VAL A 106 2.64 -3.71 19.13
CA VAL A 106 2.24 -3.56 20.54
C VAL A 106 3.43 -3.81 21.47
N ARG A 107 4.19 -4.88 21.24
CA ARG A 107 5.41 -5.15 22.02
C ARG A 107 6.46 -4.03 21.91
N GLN A 108 6.62 -3.43 20.74
CA GLN A 108 7.54 -2.31 20.56
C GLN A 108 7.11 -1.07 21.33
N VAL A 109 5.80 -0.82 21.42
CA VAL A 109 5.26 0.27 22.26
C VAL A 109 5.55 -0.02 23.74
N GLU A 110 5.26 -1.23 24.22
CA GLU A 110 5.55 -1.64 25.60
C GLU A 110 7.03 -1.44 25.96
N MET A 111 7.95 -1.88 25.08
CA MET A 111 9.39 -1.68 25.26
C MET A 111 9.78 -0.20 25.29
N ALA A 112 9.17 0.64 24.44
CA ALA A 112 9.44 2.06 24.42
C ALA A 112 8.97 2.75 25.72
N ASP A 113 7.82 2.33 26.26
CA ASP A 113 7.28 2.82 27.52
C ASP A 113 8.18 2.44 28.71
N GLU A 114 8.64 1.19 28.76
CA GLU A 114 9.61 0.71 29.76
C GLU A 114 10.90 1.52 29.71
N PHE A 115 11.46 1.72 28.52
CA PHE A 115 12.68 2.51 28.35
C PHE A 115 12.50 3.97 28.78
N ALA A 116 11.36 4.58 28.43
CA ALA A 116 11.03 5.94 28.86
C ALA A 116 10.86 6.04 30.38
N ALA A 117 10.33 5.01 31.04
CA ALA A 117 10.22 4.96 32.49
C ALA A 117 11.59 4.86 33.17
N LEU A 118 12.50 4.04 32.65
CA LEU A 118 13.89 3.95 33.15
C LEU A 118 14.60 5.31 33.08
N LEU A 119 14.49 6.02 31.96
CA LEU A 119 15.12 7.33 31.78
C LEU A 119 14.58 8.41 32.73
N ARG A 120 13.28 8.35 33.10
CA ARG A 120 12.68 9.29 34.07
C ARG A 120 13.11 9.04 35.52
N GLY A 121 13.62 7.85 35.81
CA GLY A 121 14.12 7.47 37.13
C GLY A 121 15.59 7.82 37.37
N LEU A 122 16.30 8.30 36.35
CA LEU A 122 17.65 8.85 36.44
C LEU A 122 17.61 10.32 36.85
#